data_AF-A0AAX4PFD4-F1
#
_entry.id   AF-A0AAX4PFD4-F1
#
_cell.length_a   1.000
_cell.length_b   1.000
_cell.length_c   1.000
_cell.angle_alpha   90.00
_cell.angle_beta   90.00
_cell.angle_gamma   90.00
#
_symmetry.space_group_name_H-M   'P 1'
#
loop_
_entity.id
_entity.type
_entity.pdbx_description
1 polymer ?
#
loop_
_entity_poly.entity_id
_entity_poly.type
_entity_poly.pdbx_seq_one_letter_code
_entity_poly.pdbx_strand_id
1 'polypeptide(L)'
;MAAGVPWMLGMADTMWSSIAPLRVDFGMIGLVFGACAMAIFVWSYLDYNNIPTLKVDLTEQERTQGHLEQDLKLSKSGKHPKGEGIGESDGQVVCYDPATLDVLGKKRIHTKEEVEDKVRRCAKAQEAWAKTSFKKRRMLLKIIQKYVLEHQMEICNVSAKDSGKPMLDAAFGEILTTCEKIRWLLAEGEAALKPEPRSAGSMMFYKSARVEFHPLGVVAAIVPWNYPFHNILNPVTAAVFAGCGIVVKVSEYATWSSEYYERIIHAALDEVGASRDLVQVVHGFATTGQALVKAKEISKVVFVGSTGIGRKVLEAAAENLTPVVLELGGKDPVIVCDDANLSQLVPIALRATYQSCGQNCTGAERILVQEGIYQKFLDAVVPTVRGMRQGAPLAGLVDCGAMCMPRQAQNVQALVDDAVRKGAKVVVGGSLKTEISKGQGQFYPPTILTGVTREMRIWNEEVFGPVMCVERFATDDDAVNLVNSNPFGLGSAIFSGSKARAKAIASRLKTGASSINDFATTYLCQSLPFGGVKESGFDKFGGVEGLRGMCYTKAVCEDRLPFLVTTVPPELQYPIKPHSFRMVCGIVHFFYGVGLYSNLCGLCRLLKALVLPGGKPKRVPPSKRD
;
A
#
# COMPACT_ATOMS: atom_id res chain seq x y z
N MET A 1 -83.60 12.08 -7.97
CA MET A 1 -83.90 10.75 -8.54
C MET A 1 -82.62 9.94 -8.43
N ALA A 2 -82.53 9.09 -7.41
CA ALA A 2 -82.68 7.64 -7.49
C ALA A 2 -81.27 7.00 -7.58
N ALA A 3 -80.74 6.49 -6.47
CA ALA A 3 -80.97 5.16 -5.89
C ALA A 3 -80.12 4.06 -6.55
N GLY A 4 -79.41 3.31 -5.71
CA GLY A 4 -78.50 2.21 -6.06
C GLY A 4 -77.08 2.57 -5.63
N VAL A 5 -76.39 1.88 -4.71
CA VAL A 5 -76.36 0.43 -4.53
C VAL A 5 -75.72 0.09 -3.15
N PRO A 6 -76.45 -0.46 -2.17
CA PRO A 6 -75.91 -0.89 -0.88
C PRO A 6 -75.52 -2.39 -0.86
N TRP A 7 -74.49 -2.79 -1.62
CA TRP A 7 -73.87 -4.13 -1.48
C TRP A 7 -72.34 -4.14 -1.36
N MET A 8 -71.64 -3.02 -1.60
CA MET A 8 -70.17 -2.98 -1.48
C MET A 8 -69.64 -2.70 -0.07
N LEU A 9 -70.46 -2.19 0.85
CA LEU A 9 -70.02 -1.90 2.22
C LEU A 9 -70.01 -3.14 3.13
N GLY A 10 -70.77 -4.20 2.79
CA GLY A 10 -70.78 -5.45 3.57
C GLY A 10 -69.59 -6.39 3.29
N MET A 11 -68.97 -6.31 2.11
CA MET A 11 -67.79 -7.13 1.76
C MET A 11 -66.48 -6.55 2.30
N ALA A 12 -66.41 -5.24 2.52
CA ALA A 12 -65.24 -4.59 3.11
C ALA A 12 -65.06 -4.96 4.59
N ASP A 13 -66.16 -5.05 5.36
CA ASP A 13 -66.12 -5.44 6.78
C ASP A 13 -65.84 -6.94 6.99
N THR A 14 -66.22 -7.81 6.04
CA THR A 14 -65.87 -9.25 6.08
C THR A 14 -64.44 -9.53 5.59
N MET A 15 -63.91 -8.72 4.67
CA MET A 15 -62.49 -8.81 4.28
C MET A 15 -61.55 -8.24 5.35
N TRP A 16 -61.93 -7.18 6.06
CA TRP A 16 -61.09 -6.58 7.10
C TRP A 16 -61.07 -7.37 8.42
N SER A 17 -62.12 -8.16 8.69
CA SER A 17 -62.16 -9.10 9.82
C SER A 17 -61.45 -10.43 9.55
N SER A 18 -61.08 -10.71 8.29
CA SER A 18 -60.37 -11.94 7.88
C SER A 18 -58.86 -11.76 7.68
N ILE A 19 -58.33 -10.53 7.79
CA ILE A 19 -56.90 -10.28 7.87
C ILE A 19 -56.56 -10.23 9.36
N ALA A 20 -56.30 -11.42 9.94
CA ALA A 20 -55.68 -11.51 11.26
C ALA A 20 -54.44 -10.60 11.28
N PRO A 21 -54.19 -9.84 12.37
CA PRO A 21 -52.92 -9.14 12.50
C PRO A 21 -51.84 -10.20 12.44
N LEU A 22 -50.91 -10.09 11.49
CA LEU A 22 -49.65 -10.82 11.52
C LEU A 22 -48.99 -10.49 12.85
N ARG A 23 -49.27 -11.30 13.88
CA ARG A 23 -48.56 -11.26 15.15
C ARG A 23 -47.14 -11.64 14.79
N VAL A 24 -46.28 -10.64 14.69
CA VAL A 24 -44.84 -10.81 14.61
C VAL A 24 -44.46 -11.52 15.92
N ASP A 25 -44.28 -12.83 15.85
CA ASP A 25 -43.85 -13.63 16.99
C ASP A 25 -42.37 -13.33 17.23
N PHE A 26 -42.11 -12.39 18.14
CA PHE A 26 -40.77 -12.03 18.59
C PHE A 26 -40.00 -13.23 19.18
N GLY A 27 -40.70 -14.28 19.64
CA GLY A 27 -40.11 -15.55 20.07
C GLY A 27 -39.59 -16.38 18.89
N MET A 28 -40.37 -16.51 17.80
CA MET A 28 -39.88 -17.12 16.56
C MET A 28 -38.74 -16.31 15.92
N ILE A 29 -38.83 -14.98 15.92
CA ILE A 29 -37.73 -14.13 15.45
C ILE A 29 -36.47 -14.35 16.30
N GLY A 30 -36.60 -14.38 17.63
CA GLY A 30 -35.51 -14.68 18.55
C GLY A 30 -34.89 -16.08 18.33
N LEU A 31 -35.72 -17.09 18.06
CA LEU A 31 -35.26 -18.45 17.74
C LEU A 31 -34.53 -18.50 16.39
N VAL A 32 -35.02 -17.80 15.36
CA VAL A 32 -34.34 -17.72 14.05
C VAL A 32 -33.01 -16.99 14.17
N PHE A 33 -32.96 -15.84 14.87
CA PHE A 33 -31.71 -15.12 15.12
C PHE A 33 -30.74 -15.98 15.94
N GLY A 34 -31.21 -16.69 16.96
CA GLY A 34 -30.42 -17.60 17.77
C GLY A 34 -29.85 -18.78 16.96
N ALA A 35 -30.68 -19.40 16.10
CA ALA A 35 -30.25 -20.48 15.21
C ALA A 35 -29.24 -19.98 14.16
N CYS A 36 -29.44 -18.81 13.57
CA CYS A 36 -28.48 -18.20 12.65
C CYS A 36 -27.15 -17.88 13.33
N ALA A 37 -27.17 -17.29 14.52
CA ALA A 37 -25.95 -17.02 15.30
C ALA A 37 -25.20 -18.31 15.65
N MET A 38 -25.91 -19.36 16.07
CA MET A 38 -25.31 -20.66 16.35
C MET A 38 -24.74 -21.33 15.09
N ALA A 39 -25.44 -21.26 13.96
CA ALA A 39 -24.94 -21.78 12.69
C ALA A 39 -23.68 -21.04 12.22
N ILE A 40 -23.63 -19.71 12.35
CA ILE A 40 -22.45 -18.89 12.06
C ILE A 40 -21.30 -19.27 12.99
N PHE A 41 -21.56 -19.46 14.29
CA PHE A 41 -20.56 -19.86 15.26
C PHE A 41 -19.98 -21.25 14.94
N VAL A 42 -20.84 -22.25 14.71
CA VAL A 42 -20.42 -23.60 14.33
C VAL A 42 -19.63 -23.59 13.03
N TRP A 43 -20.10 -22.87 12.01
CA TRP A 43 -19.38 -22.74 10.74
C TRP A 43 -18.02 -22.07 10.93
N SER A 44 -17.93 -21.00 11.71
CA SER A 44 -16.67 -20.30 11.98
C SER A 44 -15.69 -21.17 12.78
N TYR A 45 -16.19 -21.95 13.75
CA TYR A 45 -15.39 -22.90 14.52
C TYR A 45 -14.84 -24.02 13.62
N LEU A 46 -15.69 -24.59 12.75
CA LEU A 46 -15.27 -25.60 11.79
C LEU A 46 -14.29 -25.03 10.76
N ASP A 47 -14.51 -23.83 10.23
CA ASP A 47 -13.58 -23.16 9.32
C ASP A 47 -12.23 -22.91 10.00
N TYR A 48 -12.21 -22.44 11.25
CA TYR A 48 -10.98 -22.24 12.03
C TYR A 48 -10.19 -23.54 12.23
N ASN A 49 -10.88 -24.63 12.58
CA ASN A 49 -10.27 -25.94 12.79
C ASN A 49 -9.79 -26.59 11.48
N ASN A 50 -10.36 -26.20 10.35
CA ASN A 50 -9.92 -26.64 9.03
C ASN A 50 -8.68 -25.89 8.52
N ILE A 51 -8.25 -24.81 9.17
CA ILE A 51 -7.01 -24.10 8.84
C ILE A 51 -5.84 -24.81 9.54
N PRO A 52 -4.86 -25.35 8.78
CA PRO A 52 -3.66 -25.94 9.37
C PRO A 52 -2.95 -25.00 10.35
N THR A 53 -2.47 -25.56 11.46
CA THR A 53 -1.59 -24.85 12.40
C THR A 53 -0.15 -25.12 12.00
N LEU A 54 0.61 -24.06 11.75
CA LEU A 54 2.04 -24.17 11.43
C LEU A 54 2.87 -24.28 12.71
N LYS A 55 3.96 -25.04 12.63
CA LYS A 55 5.02 -25.04 13.64
C LYS A 55 6.30 -24.57 12.99
N VAL A 56 6.71 -23.35 13.31
CA VAL A 56 7.97 -22.76 12.86
C VAL A 56 8.71 -22.29 14.09
N ASP A 57 9.72 -23.05 14.49
CA ASP A 57 10.51 -22.76 15.67
C ASP A 57 11.47 -21.58 15.41
N LEU A 58 11.61 -20.75 16.44
CA LEU A 58 12.71 -19.81 16.54
C LEU A 58 14.02 -20.58 16.76
N THR A 59 15.09 -20.16 16.08
CA THR A 59 16.46 -20.60 16.36
C THR A 59 16.91 -20.14 17.74
N GLU A 60 17.97 -20.73 18.30
CA GLU A 60 18.51 -20.30 19.60
C GLU A 60 18.87 -18.81 19.62
N GLN A 61 19.48 -18.30 18.53
CA GLN A 61 19.82 -16.89 18.35
C GLN A 61 18.59 -15.97 18.30
N GLU A 62 17.49 -16.42 17.69
CA GLU A 62 16.23 -15.67 17.66
C GLU A 62 15.56 -15.63 19.04
N ARG A 63 15.71 -16.72 19.84
CA ARG A 63 15.15 -16.84 21.20
C ARG A 63 15.91 -16.00 22.22
N THR A 64 17.24 -15.98 22.20
CA THR A 64 18.05 -15.33 23.24
C THR A 64 17.79 -13.83 23.32
N GLN A 65 17.49 -13.34 24.53
CA GLN A 65 17.25 -11.92 24.82
C GLN A 65 18.56 -11.10 24.96
N GLY A 66 19.74 -11.67 24.68
CA GLY A 66 21.04 -11.03 24.85
C GLY A 66 22.25 -11.88 24.40
N HIS A 67 23.44 -11.27 24.49
CA HIS A 67 24.76 -11.62 23.92
C HIS A 67 25.08 -13.11 23.66
N LEU A 68 25.71 -13.39 22.51
CA LEU A 68 26.43 -14.64 22.24
C LEU A 68 27.67 -14.75 23.15
N GLU A 69 27.82 -15.86 23.88
CA GLU A 69 28.94 -16.09 24.82
C GLU A 69 30.35 -15.97 24.18
N GLN A 70 30.47 -16.27 22.89
CA GLN A 70 31.74 -16.12 22.17
C GLN A 70 32.15 -14.66 21.93
N ASP A 71 31.18 -13.73 21.87
CA ASP A 71 31.41 -12.33 21.51
C ASP A 71 31.66 -11.41 22.72
N LEU A 72 31.35 -11.86 23.94
CA LEU A 72 31.81 -11.22 25.18
C LEU A 72 33.36 -11.14 25.25
N LYS A 73 34.07 -12.04 24.56
CA LYS A 73 35.55 -11.97 24.43
C LYS A 73 35.99 -10.90 23.42
N LEU A 74 35.22 -10.65 22.36
CA LEU A 74 35.47 -9.60 21.36
C LEU A 74 35.09 -8.21 21.90
N SER A 75 33.97 -8.10 22.62
CA SER A 75 33.52 -6.90 23.34
C SER A 75 34.58 -6.42 24.37
N LYS A 76 35.19 -7.34 25.11
CA LYS A 76 36.32 -7.03 26.03
C LYS A 76 37.62 -6.61 25.32
N SER A 77 37.76 -6.86 24.02
CA SER A 77 38.97 -6.55 23.26
C SER A 77 39.00 -5.15 22.64
N GLY A 78 37.92 -4.35 22.78
CA GLY A 78 37.84 -2.99 22.24
C GLY A 78 37.83 -2.89 20.71
N LYS A 79 37.73 -4.04 20.01
CA LYS A 79 37.73 -4.14 18.54
C LYS A 79 36.33 -4.31 17.95
N HIS A 80 35.35 -3.53 18.38
CA HIS A 80 34.19 -3.34 17.51
C HIS A 80 34.64 -2.43 16.36
N PRO A 81 34.47 -2.81 15.08
CA PRO A 81 34.51 -1.83 14.02
C PRO A 81 33.48 -0.76 14.41
N LYS A 82 33.93 0.48 14.60
CA LYS A 82 33.14 1.59 15.13
C LYS A 82 32.02 1.95 14.15
N GLY A 83 30.94 1.18 14.06
CA GLY A 83 29.74 1.53 13.28
C GLY A 83 30.02 1.96 11.83
N GLU A 84 31.17 1.60 11.27
CA GLU A 84 31.46 1.82 9.86
C GLU A 84 30.70 0.75 9.11
N GLY A 85 29.71 1.22 8.34
CA GLY A 85 28.63 0.42 7.77
C GLY A 85 29.11 -0.89 7.18
N ILE A 86 28.28 -1.92 7.37
CA ILE A 86 28.42 -3.29 6.89
C ILE A 86 29.12 -3.30 5.52
N GLY A 87 30.39 -3.72 5.48
CA GLY A 87 31.19 -3.73 4.27
C GLY A 87 30.88 -4.95 3.41
N GLU A 88 30.75 -4.75 2.09
CA GLU A 88 30.57 -5.82 1.10
C GLU A 88 31.82 -6.74 1.00
N SER A 89 32.94 -6.36 1.62
CA SER A 89 34.28 -6.95 1.45
C SER A 89 34.40 -8.42 1.85
N ASP A 90 33.51 -8.93 2.71
CA ASP A 90 33.62 -10.28 3.27
C ASP A 90 32.56 -11.24 2.69
N GLY A 91 31.79 -10.79 1.68
CA GLY A 91 30.73 -11.60 1.05
C GLY A 91 29.53 -11.90 1.97
N GLN A 92 29.44 -11.22 3.11
CA GLN A 92 28.41 -11.41 4.14
C GLN A 92 27.85 -10.08 4.65
N VAL A 93 26.56 -10.08 4.98
CA VAL A 93 25.91 -9.05 5.78
C VAL A 93 26.05 -9.44 7.25
N VAL A 94 26.68 -8.59 8.05
CA VAL A 94 26.69 -8.73 9.52
C VAL A 94 25.51 -7.96 10.08
N CYS A 95 24.63 -8.66 10.79
CA CYS A 95 23.40 -8.09 11.35
C CYS A 95 23.63 -7.74 12.81
N TYR A 96 23.13 -6.57 13.24
CA TYR A 96 23.34 -6.05 14.60
C TYR A 96 22.02 -5.63 15.22
N ASP A 97 21.91 -5.79 16.55
CA ASP A 97 20.86 -5.13 17.32
C ASP A 97 21.19 -3.64 17.41
N PRO A 98 20.37 -2.72 16.88
CA PRO A 98 20.67 -1.29 16.89
C PRO A 98 20.62 -0.66 18.29
N ALA A 99 19.96 -1.30 19.26
CA ALA A 99 19.87 -0.80 20.63
C ALA A 99 21.08 -1.20 21.49
N THR A 100 21.75 -2.32 21.20
CA THR A 100 22.90 -2.80 21.98
C THR A 100 24.20 -2.86 21.18
N LEU A 101 24.12 -2.87 19.85
CA LEU A 101 25.20 -3.13 18.89
C LEU A 101 25.76 -4.55 18.92
N ASP A 102 25.02 -5.48 19.52
CA ASP A 102 25.37 -6.89 19.51
C ASP A 102 25.21 -7.50 18.12
N VAL A 103 26.09 -8.45 17.78
CA VAL A 103 25.94 -9.24 16.56
C VAL A 103 24.78 -10.21 16.72
N LEU A 104 23.77 -10.08 15.87
CA LEU A 104 22.62 -10.99 15.80
C LEU A 104 22.92 -12.23 14.95
N GLY A 105 23.72 -12.05 13.90
CA GLY A 105 24.05 -13.12 12.97
C GLY A 105 24.78 -12.61 11.74
N LYS A 106 25.14 -13.53 10.85
CA LYS A 106 25.76 -13.22 9.55
C LYS A 106 25.01 -13.95 8.44
N LYS A 107 24.72 -13.24 7.35
CA LYS A 107 24.10 -13.83 6.17
C LYS A 107 25.00 -13.67 4.96
N ARG A 108 25.16 -14.73 4.18
CA ARG A 108 25.81 -14.66 2.87
C ARG A 108 25.05 -13.74 1.90
N ILE A 109 25.80 -12.89 1.20
CA ILE A 109 25.29 -12.05 0.12
C ILE A 109 25.05 -12.94 -1.11
N HIS A 110 23.86 -12.83 -1.70
CA HIS A 110 23.56 -13.53 -2.95
C HIS A 110 24.23 -12.81 -4.12
N THR A 111 24.96 -13.57 -4.94
CA THR A 111 25.57 -13.03 -6.17
C THR A 111 24.51 -12.78 -7.24
N LYS A 112 24.89 -12.08 -8.31
CA LYS A 112 24.01 -11.84 -9.46
C LYS A 112 23.45 -13.16 -10.01
N GLU A 113 24.30 -14.16 -10.19
CA GLU A 113 23.95 -15.46 -10.77
C GLU A 113 22.96 -16.22 -9.88
N GLU A 114 23.12 -16.13 -8.56
CA GLU A 114 22.21 -16.74 -7.58
C GLU A 114 20.85 -16.03 -7.54
N VAL A 115 20.84 -14.70 -7.68
CA VAL A 115 19.59 -13.92 -7.82
C VAL A 115 18.85 -14.32 -9.09
N GLU A 116 19.54 -14.36 -10.24
CA GLU A 116 18.94 -14.78 -11.51
C GLU A 116 18.42 -16.22 -11.46
N ASP A 117 19.13 -17.13 -10.77
CA ASP A 117 18.63 -18.50 -10.56
C ASP A 117 17.37 -18.57 -9.72
N LYS A 118 17.33 -17.83 -8.59
CA LYS A 118 16.12 -17.70 -7.76
C LYS A 118 14.94 -17.15 -8.56
N VAL A 119 15.17 -16.16 -9.41
CA VAL A 119 14.15 -15.58 -10.30
C VAL A 119 13.63 -16.62 -11.31
N ARG A 120 14.51 -17.38 -11.97
CA ARG A 120 14.11 -18.45 -12.90
C ARG A 120 13.29 -19.55 -12.22
N ARG A 121 13.72 -20.01 -11.05
CA ARG A 121 12.97 -21.02 -10.27
C ARG A 121 11.62 -20.50 -9.82
N CYS A 122 11.54 -19.22 -9.44
CA CYS A 122 10.28 -18.56 -9.13
C CYS A 122 9.34 -18.50 -10.33
N ALA A 123 9.85 -18.15 -11.51
CA ALA A 123 9.06 -18.15 -12.75
C ALA A 123 8.45 -19.53 -13.04
N LYS A 124 9.26 -20.60 -12.92
CA LYS A 124 8.78 -21.98 -13.09
C LYS A 124 7.69 -22.36 -12.08
N ALA A 125 7.86 -21.99 -10.81
CA ALA A 125 6.85 -22.25 -9.78
C ALA A 125 5.55 -21.46 -10.03
N GLN A 126 5.68 -20.23 -10.52
CA GLN A 126 4.57 -19.34 -10.80
C GLN A 126 3.64 -19.86 -11.89
N GLU A 127 4.16 -20.53 -12.94
CA GLU A 127 3.35 -21.11 -14.01
C GLU A 127 2.30 -22.11 -13.49
N ALA A 128 2.68 -22.92 -12.49
CA ALA A 128 1.76 -23.84 -11.82
C ALA A 128 0.79 -23.08 -10.89
N TRP A 129 1.30 -22.09 -10.15
CA TRP A 129 0.51 -21.33 -9.20
C TRP A 129 -0.59 -20.48 -9.87
N ALA A 130 -0.31 -19.88 -11.03
CA ALA A 130 -1.28 -19.08 -11.77
C ALA A 130 -2.56 -19.87 -12.16
N LYS A 131 -2.47 -21.20 -12.27
CA LYS A 131 -3.58 -22.09 -12.61
C LYS A 131 -4.41 -22.53 -11.40
N THR A 132 -4.00 -22.16 -10.18
CA THR A 132 -4.71 -22.51 -8.95
C THR A 132 -5.97 -21.67 -8.76
N SER A 133 -6.95 -22.23 -8.04
CA SER A 133 -8.19 -21.53 -7.68
C SER A 133 -7.98 -20.52 -6.55
N PHE A 134 -8.84 -19.50 -6.47
CA PHE A 134 -8.86 -18.58 -5.33
C PHE A 134 -9.05 -19.29 -4.00
N LYS A 135 -9.80 -20.41 -3.94
CA LYS A 135 -9.92 -21.23 -2.72
C LYS A 135 -8.55 -21.64 -2.17
N LYS A 136 -7.64 -22.11 -3.04
CA LYS A 136 -6.28 -22.52 -2.65
C LYS A 136 -5.43 -21.32 -2.20
N ARG A 137 -5.49 -20.21 -2.95
CA ARG A 137 -4.75 -18.97 -2.62
C ARG A 137 -5.23 -18.36 -1.29
N ARG A 138 -6.54 -18.39 -1.03
CA ARG A 138 -7.14 -17.95 0.25
C ARG A 138 -6.71 -18.83 1.42
N MET A 139 -6.58 -20.15 1.22
CA MET A 139 -6.11 -21.04 2.27
C MET A 139 -4.67 -20.70 2.71
N LEU A 140 -3.77 -20.40 1.76
CA LEU A 140 -2.42 -19.93 2.06
C LEU A 140 -2.44 -18.70 2.99
N LEU A 141 -3.26 -17.71 2.65
CA LEU A 141 -3.40 -16.48 3.43
C LEU A 141 -4.03 -16.73 4.82
N LYS A 142 -5.03 -17.61 4.90
CA LYS A 142 -5.65 -18.02 6.19
C LYS A 142 -4.64 -18.70 7.11
N ILE A 143 -3.79 -19.57 6.58
CA ILE A 143 -2.73 -20.25 7.33
C ILE A 143 -1.74 -19.22 7.88
N ILE A 144 -1.27 -18.29 7.04
CA ILE A 144 -0.38 -17.19 7.46
C ILE A 144 -1.06 -16.35 8.55
N GLN A 145 -2.33 -15.96 8.35
CA GLN A 145 -3.07 -15.15 9.33
C GLN A 145 -3.21 -15.87 10.68
N LYS A 146 -3.53 -17.16 10.67
CA LYS A 146 -3.61 -17.96 11.91
C LYS A 146 -2.27 -18.00 12.63
N TYR A 147 -1.17 -18.26 11.92
CA TYR A 147 0.17 -18.22 12.50
C TYR A 147 0.50 -16.84 13.10
N VAL A 148 0.21 -15.75 12.37
CA VAL A 148 0.43 -14.39 12.86
C VAL A 148 -0.30 -14.14 14.17
N LEU A 149 -1.55 -14.58 14.29
CA LEU A 149 -2.36 -14.39 15.49
C LEU A 149 -1.87 -15.24 16.69
N GLU A 150 -1.42 -16.46 16.44
CA GLU A 150 -0.91 -17.38 17.47
C GLU A 150 0.50 -16.97 17.95
N HIS A 151 1.31 -16.32 17.10
CA HIS A 151 2.73 -16.03 17.33
C HIS A 151 3.09 -14.53 17.34
N GLN A 152 2.13 -13.64 17.64
CA GLN A 152 2.32 -12.18 17.62
C GLN A 152 3.54 -11.73 18.44
N MET A 153 3.70 -12.30 19.64
CA MET A 153 4.78 -11.93 20.55
C MET A 153 6.17 -12.26 19.96
N GLU A 154 6.31 -13.42 19.32
CA GLU A 154 7.56 -13.87 18.71
C GLU A 154 7.92 -13.00 17.51
N ILE A 155 6.96 -12.73 16.64
CA ILE A 155 7.13 -11.86 15.47
C ILE A 155 7.54 -10.45 15.91
N CYS A 156 6.87 -9.89 16.91
CA CYS A 156 7.20 -8.57 17.47
C CYS A 156 8.59 -8.56 18.10
N ASN A 157 8.97 -9.59 18.88
CA ASN A 157 10.28 -9.69 19.50
C ASN A 157 11.41 -9.70 18.47
N VAL A 158 11.29 -10.54 17.43
CA VAL A 158 12.28 -10.62 16.35
C VAL A 158 12.36 -9.29 15.60
N SER A 159 11.21 -8.68 15.27
CA SER A 159 11.17 -7.38 14.59
C SER A 159 11.82 -6.27 15.44
N ALA A 160 11.55 -6.25 16.74
CA ALA A 160 12.05 -5.25 17.67
C ALA A 160 13.58 -5.31 17.81
N LYS A 161 14.15 -6.52 17.89
CA LYS A 161 15.62 -6.72 17.93
C LYS A 161 16.31 -6.22 16.67
N ASP A 162 15.76 -6.53 15.49
CA ASP A 162 16.43 -6.21 14.22
C ASP A 162 16.31 -4.70 13.87
N SER A 163 15.26 -4.03 14.35
CA SER A 163 14.95 -2.65 13.96
C SER A 163 15.04 -1.61 15.08
N GLY A 164 15.17 -2.03 16.34
CA GLY A 164 15.25 -1.13 17.49
C GLY A 164 13.91 -0.52 17.91
N LYS A 165 12.78 -0.94 17.34
CA LYS A 165 11.45 -0.42 17.68
C LYS A 165 10.89 -1.04 18.96
N PRO A 166 10.15 -0.30 19.80
CA PRO A 166 9.43 -0.87 20.94
C PRO A 166 8.39 -1.93 20.53
N MET A 167 8.09 -2.88 21.43
CA MET A 167 7.14 -3.97 21.19
C MET A 167 5.74 -3.51 20.78
N LEU A 168 5.26 -2.41 21.37
CA LEU A 168 3.96 -1.85 21.03
C LEU A 168 3.94 -1.29 19.60
N ASP A 169 5.04 -0.67 19.16
CA ASP A 169 5.18 -0.14 17.81
C ASP A 169 5.35 -1.27 16.79
N ALA A 170 6.00 -2.37 17.18
CA ALA A 170 6.03 -3.60 16.40
C ALA A 170 4.61 -4.18 16.24
N ALA A 171 3.80 -4.23 17.29
CA ALA A 171 2.43 -4.73 17.18
C ALA A 171 1.58 -3.87 16.23
N PHE A 172 1.69 -2.54 16.30
CA PHE A 172 0.99 -1.64 15.38
C PHE A 172 1.46 -1.76 13.92
N GLY A 173 2.77 -1.85 13.69
CA GLY A 173 3.33 -1.79 12.33
C GLY A 173 3.56 -3.14 11.65
N GLU A 174 3.78 -4.21 12.41
CA GLU A 174 4.04 -5.57 11.89
C GLU A 174 2.76 -6.41 11.86
N ILE A 175 2.01 -6.41 12.97
CA ILE A 175 0.90 -7.34 13.18
C ILE A 175 -0.40 -6.76 12.64
N LEU A 176 -0.82 -5.60 13.15
CA LEU A 176 -2.11 -5.00 12.81
C LEU A 176 -2.24 -4.77 11.30
N THR A 177 -1.24 -4.15 10.69
CA THR A 177 -1.18 -3.86 9.25
C THR A 177 -1.22 -5.13 8.39
N THR A 178 -0.48 -6.18 8.78
CA THR A 178 -0.45 -7.47 8.06
C THR A 178 -1.78 -8.20 8.18
N CYS A 179 -2.36 -8.23 9.38
CA CYS A 179 -3.68 -8.80 9.61
C CYS A 179 -4.76 -8.09 8.80
N GLU A 180 -4.74 -6.75 8.76
CA GLU A 180 -5.68 -5.97 7.94
C GLU A 180 -5.51 -6.24 6.44
N LYS A 181 -4.26 -6.34 5.94
CA LYS A 181 -3.99 -6.69 4.54
C LYS A 181 -4.58 -8.05 4.18
N ILE A 182 -4.30 -9.06 5.00
CA ILE A 182 -4.80 -10.42 4.75
C ILE A 182 -6.32 -10.46 4.87
N ARG A 183 -6.90 -9.82 5.89
CA ARG A 183 -8.36 -9.72 6.05
C ARG A 183 -9.01 -9.14 4.80
N TRP A 184 -8.49 -8.03 4.26
CA TRP A 184 -9.03 -7.41 3.05
C TRP A 184 -8.90 -8.31 1.82
N LEU A 185 -7.75 -8.94 1.58
CA LEU A 185 -7.58 -9.89 0.47
C LEU A 185 -8.56 -11.07 0.57
N LEU A 186 -8.76 -11.60 1.78
CA LEU A 186 -9.76 -12.63 2.06
C LEU A 186 -11.20 -12.11 1.92
N ALA A 187 -11.50 -10.85 2.20
CA ALA A 187 -12.87 -10.35 2.07
C ALA A 187 -13.22 -10.00 0.61
N GLU A 188 -12.32 -9.30 -0.07
CA GLU A 188 -12.65 -8.53 -1.29
C GLU A 188 -11.73 -8.84 -2.48
N GLY A 189 -10.56 -9.45 -2.26
CA GLY A 189 -9.53 -9.60 -3.28
C GLY A 189 -9.99 -10.37 -4.52
N GLU A 190 -10.79 -11.43 -4.36
CA GLU A 190 -11.32 -12.19 -5.48
C GLU A 190 -12.30 -11.36 -6.31
N ALA A 191 -13.18 -10.59 -5.65
CA ALA A 191 -14.10 -9.68 -6.34
C ALA A 191 -13.34 -8.60 -7.11
N ALA A 192 -12.27 -8.06 -6.53
CA ALA A 192 -11.40 -7.06 -7.16
C ALA A 192 -10.73 -7.55 -8.45
N LEU A 193 -10.54 -8.87 -8.62
CA LEU A 193 -9.89 -9.49 -9.79
C LEU A 193 -10.88 -10.14 -10.78
N LYS A 194 -12.20 -10.02 -10.56
CA LYS A 194 -13.20 -10.52 -11.51
C LYS A 194 -13.16 -9.72 -12.82
N PRO A 195 -13.45 -10.35 -13.98
CA PRO A 195 -13.63 -9.63 -15.22
C PRO A 195 -14.69 -8.54 -15.11
N GLU A 196 -14.36 -7.34 -15.58
CA GLU A 196 -15.25 -6.19 -15.55
C GLU A 196 -15.95 -6.00 -16.90
N PRO A 197 -17.30 -6.07 -16.96
CA PRO A 197 -18.01 -5.78 -18.19
C PRO A 197 -17.84 -4.31 -18.60
N ARG A 198 -17.71 -4.06 -19.90
CA ARG A 198 -17.62 -2.73 -20.50
C ARG A 198 -18.65 -2.59 -21.62
N SER A 199 -19.09 -1.37 -21.88
CA SER A 199 -19.96 -1.10 -23.02
C SER A 199 -19.17 -1.22 -24.32
N ALA A 200 -19.69 -1.99 -25.28
CA ALA A 200 -19.18 -2.00 -26.65
C ALA A 200 -19.65 -0.78 -27.48
N GLY A 201 -20.59 0.01 -26.95
CA GLY A 201 -21.21 1.12 -27.68
C GLY A 201 -22.28 0.67 -28.67
N SER A 202 -22.99 1.64 -29.24
CA SER A 202 -24.14 1.41 -30.13
C SER A 202 -23.77 0.77 -31.47
N MET A 203 -22.64 1.15 -32.07
CA MET A 203 -22.17 0.59 -33.34
C MET A 203 -21.82 -0.90 -33.22
N MET A 204 -21.26 -1.29 -32.08
CA MET A 204 -20.89 -2.67 -31.78
C MET A 204 -21.89 -3.33 -30.82
N PHE A 205 -23.20 -3.04 -30.95
CA PHE A 205 -24.25 -3.60 -30.08
C PHE A 205 -24.26 -5.14 -30.03
N TYR A 206 -23.73 -5.77 -31.07
CA TYR A 206 -23.59 -7.21 -31.26
C TYR A 206 -22.33 -7.80 -30.60
N LYS A 207 -21.48 -6.97 -30.00
CA LYS A 207 -20.29 -7.38 -29.25
C LYS A 207 -20.53 -7.39 -27.74
N SER A 208 -19.80 -8.26 -27.05
CA SER A 208 -19.60 -8.25 -25.61
C SER A 208 -18.18 -7.77 -25.34
N ALA A 209 -18.02 -6.78 -24.46
CA ALA A 209 -16.71 -6.24 -24.09
C ALA A 209 -16.47 -6.39 -22.59
N ARG A 210 -15.25 -6.76 -22.20
CA ARG A 210 -14.83 -6.85 -20.80
C ARG A 210 -13.34 -6.56 -20.64
N VAL A 211 -12.96 -6.27 -19.42
CA VAL A 211 -11.57 -6.17 -18.97
C VAL A 211 -11.27 -7.33 -18.05
N GLU A 212 -10.19 -8.06 -18.32
CA GLU A 212 -9.72 -9.17 -17.50
C GLU A 212 -8.39 -8.82 -16.82
N PHE A 213 -8.15 -9.41 -15.65
CA PHE A 213 -6.92 -9.23 -14.87
C PHE A 213 -6.18 -10.56 -14.79
N HIS A 214 -5.01 -10.64 -15.42
CA HIS A 214 -4.19 -11.84 -15.48
C HIS A 214 -2.87 -11.61 -14.74
N PRO A 215 -2.35 -12.57 -13.96
CA PRO A 215 -1.12 -12.37 -13.19
C PRO A 215 0.06 -11.98 -14.09
N LEU A 216 0.91 -11.07 -13.61
CA LEU A 216 2.06 -10.56 -14.36
C LEU A 216 3.17 -11.59 -14.62
N GLY A 217 3.26 -12.64 -13.81
CA GLY A 217 4.42 -13.53 -13.78
C GLY A 217 5.17 -13.37 -12.46
N VAL A 218 6.48 -13.11 -12.53
CA VAL A 218 7.29 -12.85 -11.33
C VAL A 218 7.38 -11.35 -11.06
N VAL A 219 7.12 -10.96 -9.82
CA VAL A 219 7.30 -9.58 -9.33
C VAL A 219 8.53 -9.53 -8.44
N ALA A 220 9.32 -8.47 -8.52
CA ALA A 220 10.38 -8.19 -7.56
C ALA A 220 9.86 -7.19 -6.52
N ALA A 221 10.20 -7.39 -5.24
CA ALA A 221 9.98 -6.39 -4.20
C ALA A 221 11.29 -6.06 -3.51
N ILE A 222 11.64 -4.77 -3.42
CA ILE A 222 12.77 -4.28 -2.64
C ILE A 222 12.21 -3.45 -1.50
N VAL A 223 12.43 -3.89 -0.26
CA VAL A 223 11.65 -3.43 0.90
C VAL A 223 12.53 -3.00 2.09
N PRO A 224 12.12 -1.99 2.88
CA PRO A 224 12.97 -1.38 3.90
C PRO A 224 12.93 -2.13 5.24
N TRP A 225 13.81 -1.71 6.14
CA TRP A 225 14.06 -2.29 7.47
C TRP A 225 13.10 -1.82 8.56
N ASN A 226 12.28 -0.81 8.31
CA ASN A 226 11.52 -0.15 9.38
C ASN A 226 10.36 -1.00 9.91
N TYR A 227 9.71 -1.83 9.08
CA TYR A 227 8.71 -2.80 9.51
C TYR A 227 8.90 -4.13 8.77
N PRO A 228 9.98 -4.90 9.04
CA PRO A 228 10.45 -5.92 8.10
C PRO A 228 9.47 -7.06 7.89
N PHE A 229 8.71 -7.47 8.91
CA PHE A 229 7.71 -8.52 8.73
C PHE A 229 6.61 -8.06 7.78
N HIS A 230 6.00 -6.90 8.07
CA HIS A 230 4.95 -6.35 7.21
C HIS A 230 5.47 -6.01 5.81
N ASN A 231 6.66 -5.44 5.71
CA ASN A 231 7.28 -5.02 4.47
C ASN A 231 7.57 -6.20 3.53
N ILE A 232 7.85 -7.40 4.06
CA ILE A 232 7.95 -8.62 3.25
C ILE A 232 6.55 -9.15 2.92
N LEU A 233 5.67 -9.30 3.91
CA LEU A 233 4.38 -9.98 3.73
C LEU A 233 3.39 -9.19 2.88
N ASN A 234 3.42 -7.86 2.92
CA ASN A 234 2.50 -7.01 2.16
C ASN A 234 2.59 -7.24 0.63
N PRO A 235 3.77 -7.13 -0.03
CA PRO A 235 3.87 -7.45 -1.45
C PRO A 235 3.70 -8.96 -1.72
N VAL A 236 4.17 -9.84 -0.81
CA VAL A 236 4.02 -11.30 -0.97
C VAL A 236 2.56 -11.71 -1.04
N THR A 237 1.74 -11.27 -0.08
CA THR A 237 0.32 -11.63 -0.01
C THR A 237 -0.46 -11.11 -1.21
N ALA A 238 -0.18 -9.90 -1.70
CA ALA A 238 -0.80 -9.38 -2.92
C ALA A 238 -0.39 -10.18 -4.18
N ALA A 239 0.91 -10.45 -4.35
CA ALA A 239 1.43 -11.17 -5.50
C ALA A 239 0.88 -12.60 -5.58
N VAL A 240 1.00 -13.38 -4.51
CA VAL A 240 0.54 -14.78 -4.51
C VAL A 240 -0.98 -14.87 -4.62
N PHE A 241 -1.72 -13.91 -4.08
CA PHE A 241 -3.18 -13.88 -4.23
C PHE A 241 -3.58 -13.63 -5.70
N ALA A 242 -2.93 -12.69 -6.38
CA ALA A 242 -3.14 -12.43 -7.80
C ALA A 242 -2.71 -13.61 -8.72
N GLY A 243 -1.86 -14.51 -8.22
CA GLY A 243 -1.32 -15.65 -8.97
C GLY A 243 0.09 -15.43 -9.51
N CYS A 244 0.78 -14.41 -9.01
CA CYS A 244 2.19 -14.14 -9.31
C CYS A 244 3.11 -14.94 -8.39
N GLY A 245 4.35 -15.11 -8.84
CA GLY A 245 5.50 -15.45 -8.01
C GLY A 245 6.20 -14.17 -7.60
N ILE A 246 7.01 -14.23 -6.55
CA ILE A 246 7.68 -13.03 -6.05
C ILE A 246 9.08 -13.34 -5.50
N VAL A 247 10.02 -12.43 -5.80
CA VAL A 247 11.36 -12.42 -5.21
C VAL A 247 11.54 -11.13 -4.41
N VAL A 248 11.81 -11.26 -3.12
CA VAL A 248 11.93 -10.13 -2.19
C VAL A 248 13.38 -9.89 -1.81
N LYS A 249 13.87 -8.67 -1.97
CA LYS A 249 15.11 -8.19 -1.36
C LYS A 249 14.77 -7.28 -0.18
N VAL A 250 14.98 -7.78 1.03
CA VAL A 250 14.90 -6.95 2.24
C VAL A 250 16.17 -6.12 2.38
N SER A 251 16.07 -4.95 3.01
CA SER A 251 17.21 -4.18 3.49
C SER A 251 18.24 -5.05 4.23
N GLU A 252 19.52 -4.79 4.00
CA GLU A 252 20.64 -5.40 4.72
C GLU A 252 20.50 -5.26 6.25
N TYR A 253 19.89 -4.15 6.72
CA TYR A 253 19.63 -3.88 8.13
C TYR A 253 18.44 -4.63 8.73
N ALA A 254 17.71 -5.42 7.94
CA ALA A 254 16.66 -6.31 8.44
C ALA A 254 16.79 -7.74 7.88
N THR A 255 18.02 -8.11 7.54
CA THR A 255 18.34 -9.40 6.92
C THR A 255 18.16 -10.55 7.90
N TRP A 256 18.49 -10.35 9.19
CA TRP A 256 18.41 -11.39 10.21
C TRP A 256 16.97 -11.84 10.47
N SER A 257 16.04 -10.90 10.68
CA SER A 257 14.63 -11.21 10.90
C SER A 257 13.96 -11.86 9.68
N SER A 258 14.41 -11.51 8.47
CA SER A 258 13.85 -12.04 7.23
C SER A 258 13.99 -13.55 7.09
N GLU A 259 15.00 -14.16 7.73
CA GLU A 259 15.19 -15.62 7.69
C GLU A 259 14.06 -16.35 8.41
N TYR A 260 13.63 -15.83 9.57
CA TYR A 260 12.48 -16.36 10.29
C TYR A 260 11.20 -16.22 9.46
N TYR A 261 11.01 -15.05 8.83
CA TYR A 261 9.82 -14.78 8.01
C TYR A 261 9.76 -15.63 6.74
N GLU A 262 10.90 -15.90 6.11
CA GLU A 262 10.99 -16.84 4.98
C GLU A 262 10.57 -18.25 5.39
N ARG A 263 10.99 -18.74 6.57
CA ARG A 263 10.56 -20.06 7.09
C ARG A 263 9.04 -20.13 7.30
N ILE A 264 8.41 -19.06 7.81
CA ILE A 264 6.95 -18.98 7.96
C ILE A 264 6.26 -19.11 6.61
N ILE A 265 6.70 -18.32 5.62
CA ILE A 265 6.10 -18.33 4.28
C ILE A 265 6.27 -19.71 3.63
N HIS A 266 7.45 -20.31 3.71
CA HIS A 266 7.73 -21.62 3.12
C HIS A 266 6.92 -22.73 3.78
N ALA A 267 6.78 -22.73 5.11
CA ALA A 267 5.91 -23.68 5.80
C ALA A 267 4.44 -23.53 5.36
N ALA A 268 3.95 -22.29 5.19
CA ALA A 268 2.60 -22.05 4.69
C ALA A 268 2.40 -22.53 3.24
N LEU A 269 3.41 -22.39 2.39
CA LEU A 269 3.39 -22.88 1.01
C LEU A 269 3.35 -24.41 0.95
N ASP A 270 4.10 -25.09 1.82
CA ASP A 270 4.10 -26.55 1.91
C ASP A 270 2.72 -27.09 2.28
N GLU A 271 2.02 -26.48 3.24
CA GLU A 271 0.68 -26.89 3.68
C GLU A 271 -0.37 -26.82 2.56
N VAL A 272 -0.22 -25.87 1.63
CA VAL A 272 -1.09 -25.81 0.44
C VAL A 272 -0.52 -26.63 -0.73
N GLY A 273 0.61 -27.30 -0.58
CA GLY A 273 1.27 -28.03 -1.67
C GLY A 273 1.63 -27.10 -2.84
N ALA A 274 2.20 -25.94 -2.53
CA ALA A 274 2.84 -25.02 -3.48
C ALA A 274 4.36 -25.13 -3.36
N SER A 275 5.08 -24.86 -4.45
CA SER A 275 6.55 -24.83 -4.39
C SER A 275 7.00 -23.66 -3.52
N ARG A 276 7.97 -23.89 -2.63
CA ARG A 276 8.68 -22.83 -1.89
C ARG A 276 9.35 -21.82 -2.82
N ASP A 277 9.64 -22.21 -4.06
CA ASP A 277 10.22 -21.32 -5.08
C ASP A 277 9.26 -20.22 -5.53
N LEU A 278 7.96 -20.35 -5.24
CA LEU A 278 6.98 -19.30 -5.53
C LEU A 278 7.32 -17.98 -4.81
N VAL A 279 7.93 -18.06 -3.63
CA VAL A 279 8.39 -16.91 -2.85
C VAL A 279 9.83 -17.11 -2.45
N GLN A 280 10.73 -16.28 -2.99
CA GLN A 280 12.15 -16.31 -2.65
C GLN A 280 12.56 -15.03 -1.94
N VAL A 281 13.42 -15.13 -0.93
CA VAL A 281 14.11 -13.97 -0.36
C VAL A 281 15.57 -13.96 -0.84
N VAL A 282 16.07 -12.79 -1.23
CA VAL A 282 17.47 -12.53 -1.59
C VAL A 282 18.06 -11.48 -0.66
N HIS A 283 19.31 -11.68 -0.29
CA HIS A 283 19.96 -10.95 0.80
C HIS A 283 21.26 -10.36 0.25
N GLY A 284 21.51 -9.08 0.51
CA GLY A 284 22.68 -8.36 -0.01
C GLY A 284 22.47 -6.86 -0.11
N PHE A 285 23.43 -6.15 -0.68
CA PHE A 285 23.43 -4.69 -0.77
C PHE A 285 22.80 -4.17 -2.07
N ALA A 286 23.28 -3.02 -2.56
CA ALA A 286 22.80 -2.38 -3.78
C ALA A 286 23.05 -3.25 -5.02
N THR A 287 24.17 -3.97 -5.08
CA THR A 287 24.54 -4.87 -6.18
C THR A 287 23.54 -6.01 -6.37
N THR A 288 23.16 -6.69 -5.27
CA THR A 288 22.10 -7.71 -5.27
C THR A 288 20.74 -7.13 -5.67
N GLY A 289 20.39 -5.94 -5.17
CA GLY A 289 19.16 -5.25 -5.56
C GLY A 289 19.13 -4.89 -7.06
N GLN A 290 20.25 -4.42 -7.60
CA GLN A 290 20.38 -4.10 -9.02
C GLN A 290 20.28 -5.36 -9.88
N ALA A 291 20.91 -6.46 -9.47
CA ALA A 291 20.78 -7.76 -10.14
C ALA A 291 19.31 -8.22 -10.19
N LEU A 292 18.57 -8.05 -9.09
CA LEU A 292 17.14 -8.39 -9.03
C LEU A 292 16.30 -7.53 -9.99
N VAL A 293 16.50 -6.20 -9.99
CA VAL A 293 15.76 -5.29 -10.88
C VAL A 293 16.02 -5.59 -12.36
N LYS A 294 17.25 -6.00 -12.71
CA LYS A 294 17.67 -6.29 -14.09
C LYS A 294 17.39 -7.72 -14.54
N ALA A 295 16.89 -8.59 -13.69
CA ALA A 295 16.58 -9.97 -14.06
C ALA A 295 15.45 -10.02 -15.10
N LYS A 296 15.62 -10.82 -16.16
CA LYS A 296 14.77 -10.79 -17.36
C LYS A 296 13.35 -11.26 -17.11
N GLU A 297 13.15 -12.19 -16.18
CA GLU A 297 11.85 -12.77 -15.87
C GLU A 297 11.03 -11.91 -14.88
N ILE A 298 11.56 -10.76 -14.43
CA ILE A 298 10.83 -9.82 -13.58
C ILE A 298 9.90 -8.95 -14.43
N SER A 299 8.59 -9.14 -14.23
CA SER A 299 7.53 -8.43 -14.94
C SER A 299 7.18 -7.08 -14.31
N LYS A 300 7.50 -6.87 -13.03
CA LYS A 300 7.27 -5.60 -12.31
C LYS A 300 8.15 -5.52 -11.07
N VAL A 301 8.57 -4.31 -10.70
CA VAL A 301 9.32 -4.04 -9.48
C VAL A 301 8.47 -3.19 -8.53
N VAL A 302 8.35 -3.59 -7.28
CA VAL A 302 7.87 -2.75 -6.19
C VAL A 302 9.06 -2.31 -5.37
N PHE A 303 9.36 -1.02 -5.35
CA PHE A 303 10.43 -0.47 -4.52
C PHE A 303 9.85 0.46 -3.46
N VAL A 304 10.18 0.17 -2.21
CA VAL A 304 9.86 1.00 -1.05
C VAL A 304 11.17 1.46 -0.41
N GLY A 305 11.41 2.76 -0.31
CA GLY A 305 12.68 3.28 0.22
C GLY A 305 12.90 4.77 -0.06
N SER A 306 14.14 5.23 -0.05
CA SER A 306 14.43 6.66 -0.23
C SER A 306 14.35 7.11 -1.69
N THR A 307 14.02 8.39 -1.92
CA THR A 307 13.89 8.97 -3.26
C THR A 307 15.16 8.82 -4.09
N GLY A 308 16.34 8.99 -3.48
CA GLY A 308 17.61 8.85 -4.18
C GLY A 308 17.86 7.43 -4.71
N ILE A 309 17.48 6.40 -3.95
CA ILE A 309 17.58 5.00 -4.40
C ILE A 309 16.46 4.66 -5.39
N GLY A 310 15.25 5.21 -5.22
CA GLY A 310 14.16 5.04 -6.17
C GLY A 310 14.51 5.47 -7.59
N ARG A 311 15.27 6.58 -7.75
CA ARG A 311 15.80 7.00 -9.06
C ARG A 311 16.73 5.94 -9.67
N LYS A 312 17.64 5.36 -8.88
CA LYS A 312 18.54 4.29 -9.34
C LYS A 312 17.79 3.01 -9.73
N VAL A 313 16.73 2.68 -9.01
CA VAL A 313 15.87 1.53 -9.36
C VAL A 313 15.16 1.78 -10.68
N LEU A 314 14.61 2.99 -10.88
CA LEU A 314 13.96 3.36 -12.14
C LEU A 314 14.94 3.31 -13.32
N GLU A 315 16.17 3.82 -13.15
CA GLU A 315 17.24 3.74 -14.15
C GLU A 315 17.58 2.29 -14.50
N ALA A 316 17.70 1.41 -13.50
CA ALA A 316 17.98 -0.01 -13.73
C ALA A 316 16.82 -0.74 -14.41
N ALA A 317 15.57 -0.45 -14.04
CA ALA A 317 14.38 -1.07 -14.60
C ALA A 317 14.13 -0.67 -16.07
N ALA A 318 14.58 0.53 -16.47
CA ALA A 318 14.47 1.02 -17.83
C ALA A 318 15.21 0.14 -18.86
N GLU A 319 16.24 -0.60 -18.45
CA GLU A 319 17.00 -1.51 -19.33
C GLU A 319 16.10 -2.61 -19.94
N ASN A 320 15.13 -3.10 -19.15
CA ASN A 320 14.18 -4.14 -19.56
C ASN A 320 12.76 -3.59 -19.84
N LEU A 321 12.57 -2.27 -19.74
CA LEU A 321 11.24 -1.63 -19.72
C LEU A 321 10.32 -2.21 -18.64
N THR A 322 10.88 -2.63 -17.51
CA THR A 322 10.11 -3.22 -16.41
C THR A 322 9.35 -2.12 -15.68
N PRO A 323 8.00 -2.19 -15.58
CA PRO A 323 7.22 -1.23 -14.81
C PRO A 323 7.64 -1.24 -13.34
N VAL A 324 7.61 -0.06 -12.70
CA VAL A 324 7.96 0.10 -11.29
C VAL A 324 6.82 0.76 -10.51
N VAL A 325 6.61 0.30 -9.28
CA VAL A 325 5.90 1.04 -8.23
C VAL A 325 6.97 1.65 -7.35
N LEU A 326 6.96 2.97 -7.19
CA LEU A 326 7.90 3.67 -6.32
C LEU A 326 7.14 4.27 -5.15
N GLU A 327 7.47 3.79 -3.96
CA GLU A 327 6.96 4.26 -2.68
C GLU A 327 8.10 4.87 -1.91
N LEU A 328 8.18 6.20 -2.00
CA LEU A 328 9.34 6.92 -1.55
C LEU A 328 9.04 7.69 -0.27
N GLY A 329 10.06 8.39 0.24
CA GLY A 329 9.96 9.16 1.47
C GLY A 329 8.81 10.17 1.50
N GLY A 330 8.49 10.61 2.70
CA GLY A 330 7.45 11.60 2.99
C GLY A 330 8.01 12.85 3.66
N LYS A 331 7.20 13.91 3.61
CA LYS A 331 7.33 15.05 4.54
C LYS A 331 5.93 15.40 5.03
N ASP A 332 5.26 14.36 5.52
CA ASP A 332 3.81 14.34 5.68
C ASP A 332 3.37 15.38 6.70
N PRO A 333 2.43 16.27 6.32
CA PRO A 333 1.93 17.32 7.18
C PRO A 333 0.78 16.83 8.06
N VAL A 334 0.74 17.32 9.28
CA VAL A 334 -0.44 17.33 10.15
C VAL A 334 -0.91 18.77 10.27
N ILE A 335 -2.07 19.09 9.67
CA ILE A 335 -2.69 20.41 9.76
C ILE A 335 -3.62 20.43 10.98
N VAL A 336 -3.43 21.40 11.87
CA VAL A 336 -4.20 21.59 13.09
C VAL A 336 -4.91 22.94 13.03
N CYS A 337 -6.20 22.92 12.72
CA CYS A 337 -7.04 24.13 12.65
C CYS A 337 -7.36 24.65 14.06
N ASP A 338 -7.66 25.95 14.16
CA ASP A 338 -8.01 26.64 15.41
C ASP A 338 -9.20 26.04 16.19
N ASP A 339 -10.10 25.37 15.49
CA ASP A 339 -11.26 24.67 16.06
C ASP A 339 -11.01 23.18 16.37
N ALA A 340 -9.77 22.70 16.22
CA ALA A 340 -9.43 21.30 16.47
C ALA A 340 -9.54 20.93 17.95
N ASN A 341 -10.04 19.72 18.21
CA ASN A 341 -10.08 19.17 19.57
C ASN A 341 -8.69 18.69 20.00
N LEU A 342 -7.97 19.51 20.78
CA LEU A 342 -6.62 19.21 21.24
C LEU A 342 -6.53 17.93 22.10
N SER A 343 -7.56 17.59 22.89
CA SER A 343 -7.51 16.40 23.75
C SER A 343 -7.52 15.10 22.94
N GLN A 344 -8.22 15.09 21.80
CA GLN A 344 -8.21 13.99 20.84
C GLN A 344 -6.93 13.99 20.00
N LEU A 345 -6.53 15.16 19.51
CA LEU A 345 -5.41 15.31 18.57
C LEU A 345 -4.06 14.97 19.20
N VAL A 346 -3.78 15.45 20.41
CA VAL A 346 -2.42 15.39 20.99
C VAL A 346 -1.87 13.96 21.06
N PRO A 347 -2.60 12.96 21.59
CA PRO A 347 -2.14 11.57 21.57
C PRO A 347 -1.85 11.04 20.15
N ILE A 348 -2.66 11.45 19.16
CA ILE A 348 -2.50 11.05 17.77
C ILE A 348 -1.25 11.71 17.16
N ALA A 349 -1.03 13.01 17.37
CA ALA A 349 0.13 13.73 16.87
C ALA A 349 1.45 13.19 17.45
N LEU A 350 1.45 12.78 18.73
CA LEU A 350 2.57 12.11 19.37
C LEU A 350 2.88 10.76 18.71
N ARG A 351 1.87 9.92 18.50
CA ARG A 351 2.02 8.66 17.78
C ARG A 351 2.50 8.87 16.35
N ALA A 352 1.91 9.84 15.66
CA ALA A 352 2.26 10.19 14.29
C ALA A 352 3.74 10.54 14.14
N THR A 353 4.31 11.22 15.12
CA THR A 353 5.70 11.69 15.06
C THR A 353 6.71 10.68 15.62
N TYR A 354 6.39 10.01 16.73
CA TYR A 354 7.37 9.26 17.51
C TYR A 354 7.26 7.75 17.40
N GLN A 355 6.19 7.21 16.80
CA GLN A 355 6.06 5.76 16.60
C GLN A 355 7.28 5.21 15.85
N SER A 356 7.86 4.14 16.39
CA SER A 356 9.09 3.52 15.89
C SER A 356 10.27 4.50 15.78
N CYS A 357 10.37 5.43 16.74
CA CYS A 357 11.39 6.48 16.74
C CYS A 357 11.28 7.41 15.52
N GLY A 358 10.06 7.64 15.01
CA GLY A 358 9.81 8.43 13.79
C GLY A 358 10.26 7.78 12.49
N GLN A 359 10.65 6.50 12.51
CA GLN A 359 11.11 5.75 11.34
C GLN A 359 9.91 5.12 10.60
N ASN A 360 8.94 5.95 10.22
CA ASN A 360 7.69 5.55 9.58
C ASN A 360 7.43 6.43 8.37
N CYS A 361 7.24 5.86 7.18
CA CYS A 361 6.99 6.63 5.95
C CYS A 361 5.70 7.44 6.02
N THR A 362 4.67 6.91 6.71
CA THR A 362 3.42 7.64 6.97
C THR A 362 3.53 8.61 8.13
N GLY A 363 4.70 8.70 8.80
CA GLY A 363 4.96 9.50 9.98
C GLY A 363 4.80 11.00 9.76
N ALA A 364 4.32 11.71 10.78
CA ALA A 364 4.23 13.15 10.75
C ALA A 364 5.63 13.78 10.87
N GLU A 365 6.00 14.54 9.84
CA GLU A 365 7.29 15.24 9.76
C GLU A 365 7.13 16.75 9.93
N ARG A 366 5.92 17.27 9.70
CA ARG A 366 5.57 18.70 9.85
C ARG A 366 4.21 18.84 10.54
N ILE A 367 4.18 19.44 11.72
CA ILE A 367 2.93 19.79 12.40
C ILE A 367 2.67 21.27 12.13
N LEU A 368 1.66 21.57 11.31
CA LEU A 368 1.24 22.92 10.98
C LEU A 368 0.07 23.29 11.88
N VAL A 369 0.23 24.25 12.78
CA VAL A 369 -0.78 24.65 13.77
C VAL A 369 -1.23 26.08 13.54
N GLN A 370 -2.54 26.31 13.51
CA GLN A 370 -3.09 27.63 13.28
C GLN A 370 -2.71 28.59 14.41
N GLU A 371 -2.34 29.82 14.07
CA GLU A 371 -1.70 30.78 14.99
C GLU A 371 -2.41 30.96 16.33
N GLY A 372 -3.74 31.00 16.34
CA GLY A 372 -4.57 31.24 17.54
C GLY A 372 -4.51 30.14 18.61
N ILE A 373 -4.07 28.92 18.25
CA ILE A 373 -3.97 27.78 19.18
C ILE A 373 -2.55 27.22 19.29
N TYR A 374 -1.59 27.80 18.58
CA TYR A 374 -0.21 27.30 18.53
C TYR A 374 0.41 27.10 19.92
N GLN A 375 0.28 28.08 20.82
CA GLN A 375 0.85 27.96 22.17
C GLN A 375 0.14 26.87 22.99
N LYS A 376 -1.20 26.79 22.89
CA LYS A 376 -2.00 25.76 23.57
C LYS A 376 -1.61 24.35 23.11
N PHE A 377 -1.33 24.18 21.82
CA PHE A 377 -0.84 22.91 21.28
C PHE A 377 0.53 22.56 21.88
N LEU A 378 1.49 23.50 21.89
CA LEU A 378 2.82 23.26 22.48
C LEU A 378 2.74 22.92 23.97
N ASP A 379 1.95 23.68 24.74
CA ASP A 379 1.76 23.45 26.16
C ASP A 379 1.18 22.05 26.46
N ALA A 380 0.40 21.50 25.52
CA ALA A 380 -0.19 20.17 25.64
C ALA A 380 0.77 19.01 25.26
N VAL A 381 1.67 19.20 24.28
CA VAL A 381 2.58 18.12 23.82
C VAL A 381 3.89 18.06 24.61
N VAL A 382 4.42 19.21 25.02
CA VAL A 382 5.76 19.31 25.64
C VAL A 382 5.92 18.45 26.90
N PRO A 383 4.97 18.43 27.86
CA PRO A 383 5.10 17.61 29.06
C PRO A 383 5.25 16.12 28.75
N THR A 384 4.45 15.60 27.80
CA THR A 384 4.48 14.20 27.42
C THR A 384 5.80 13.83 26.75
N VAL A 385 6.28 14.63 25.78
CA VAL A 385 7.55 14.34 25.10
C VAL A 385 8.73 14.38 26.05
N ARG A 386 8.75 15.34 27.00
CA ARG A 386 9.80 15.43 28.02
C ARG A 386 9.81 14.23 28.98
N GLY A 387 8.66 13.59 29.19
CA GLY A 387 8.50 12.42 30.05
C GLY A 387 8.68 11.06 29.35
N MET A 388 8.93 11.03 28.04
CA MET A 388 9.09 9.77 27.30
C MET A 388 10.35 9.01 27.74
N ARG A 389 10.20 7.70 27.93
CA ARG A 389 11.29 6.77 28.27
C ARG A 389 11.93 6.26 27.00
N GLN A 390 13.19 6.62 26.77
CA GLN A 390 14.00 6.04 25.70
C GLN A 390 14.81 4.85 26.22
N GLY A 391 14.90 3.77 25.44
CA GLY A 391 15.59 2.56 25.88
C GLY A 391 15.66 1.44 24.83
N ALA A 392 16.37 0.38 25.17
CA ALA A 392 16.38 -0.84 24.37
C ALA A 392 14.99 -1.51 24.40
N PRO A 393 14.41 -1.90 23.24
CA PRO A 393 13.01 -2.34 23.15
C PRO A 393 12.56 -3.47 24.08
N LEU A 394 13.48 -4.36 24.46
CA LEU A 394 13.18 -5.55 25.26
C LEU A 394 13.58 -5.42 26.75
N ALA A 395 14.09 -4.26 27.16
CA ALA A 395 14.56 -4.02 28.53
C ALA A 395 13.45 -3.60 29.52
N GLY A 396 12.19 -3.50 29.07
CA GLY A 396 11.05 -3.13 29.91
C GLY A 396 10.07 -2.18 29.20
N LEU A 397 9.51 -1.23 29.96
CA LEU A 397 8.57 -0.25 29.42
C LEU A 397 9.32 0.90 28.74
N VAL A 398 9.33 0.89 27.41
CA VAL A 398 10.01 1.86 26.55
C VAL A 398 9.00 2.55 25.65
N ASP A 399 9.06 3.89 25.60
CA ASP A 399 8.18 4.72 24.75
C ASP A 399 8.85 5.07 23.41
N CYS A 400 10.18 5.16 23.37
CA CYS A 400 10.97 5.44 22.17
C CYS A 400 12.20 4.52 22.10
N GLY A 401 12.37 3.82 20.97
CA GLY A 401 13.45 2.86 20.79
C GLY A 401 14.75 3.45 20.24
N ALA A 402 15.54 2.58 19.61
CA ALA A 402 16.75 2.93 18.88
C ALA A 402 16.45 3.21 17.40
N MET A 403 17.32 3.98 16.76
CA MET A 403 17.39 4.15 15.32
C MET A 403 18.00 2.89 14.70
N CYS A 404 17.44 2.33 13.63
CA CYS A 404 17.90 1.07 13.06
C CYS A 404 19.24 1.20 12.32
N MET A 405 19.38 2.23 11.46
CA MET A 405 20.55 2.36 10.61
C MET A 405 21.74 3.03 11.33
N PRO A 406 22.97 2.52 11.10
CA PRO A 406 24.19 3.22 11.48
C PRO A 406 24.21 4.65 10.94
N ARG A 407 24.75 5.57 11.74
CA ARG A 407 24.87 7.01 11.43
C ARG A 407 23.54 7.78 11.32
N GLN A 408 22.38 7.13 11.41
CA GLN A 408 21.09 7.82 11.26
C GLN A 408 20.88 8.86 12.36
N ALA A 409 21.23 8.54 13.60
CA ALA A 409 21.13 9.50 14.71
C ALA A 409 22.02 10.76 14.47
N GLN A 410 23.19 10.59 13.86
CA GLN A 410 24.08 11.68 13.47
C GLN A 410 23.51 12.50 12.29
N ASN A 411 22.84 11.84 11.34
CA ASN A 411 22.15 12.53 10.25
C ASN A 411 21.01 13.41 10.79
N VAL A 412 20.22 12.88 11.72
CA VAL A 412 19.17 13.65 12.42
C VAL A 412 19.79 14.83 13.17
N GLN A 413 20.88 14.62 13.93
CA GLN A 413 21.59 15.71 14.60
C GLN A 413 22.03 16.80 13.62
N ALA A 414 22.57 16.43 12.45
CA ALA A 414 23.01 17.40 11.45
C ALA A 414 21.86 18.23 10.87
N LEU A 415 20.66 17.66 10.75
CA LEU A 415 19.45 18.41 10.35
C LEU A 415 18.99 19.37 11.44
N VAL A 416 19.00 18.93 12.70
CA VAL A 416 18.67 19.77 13.86
C VAL A 416 19.66 20.92 14.01
N ASP A 417 20.96 20.65 13.90
CA ASP A 417 22.02 21.66 13.99
C ASP A 417 21.91 22.70 12.87
N ASP A 418 21.58 22.27 11.63
CA ASP A 418 21.30 23.20 10.53
C ASP A 418 20.13 24.12 10.84
N ALA A 419 19.03 23.56 11.33
CA ALA A 419 17.84 24.34 11.67
C ALA A 419 18.12 25.35 12.80
N VAL A 420 18.80 24.92 13.86
CA VAL A 420 19.16 25.79 15.00
C VAL A 420 20.10 26.92 14.57
N ARG A 421 21.13 26.63 13.75
CA ARG A 421 22.02 27.67 13.19
C ARG A 421 21.28 28.70 12.36
N LYS A 422 20.16 28.32 11.73
CA LYS A 422 19.31 29.20 10.92
C LYS A 422 18.15 29.84 11.71
N GLY A 423 18.08 29.63 13.03
CA GLY A 423 17.14 30.33 13.92
C GLY A 423 16.00 29.48 14.50
N ALA A 424 15.92 28.17 14.19
CA ALA A 424 14.97 27.28 14.86
C ALA A 424 15.32 27.13 16.34
N LYS A 425 14.31 26.81 17.16
CA LYS A 425 14.45 26.63 18.61
C LYS A 425 14.11 25.20 19.01
N VAL A 426 15.01 24.61 19.79
CA VAL A 426 14.78 23.32 20.47
C VAL A 426 13.96 23.56 21.73
N VAL A 427 12.78 22.94 21.81
CA VAL A 427 11.88 23.02 22.99
C VAL A 427 12.10 21.83 23.93
N VAL A 428 12.35 20.65 23.36
CA VAL A 428 12.66 19.39 24.05
C VAL A 428 13.69 18.62 23.22
N GLY A 429 14.62 17.90 23.85
CA GLY A 429 15.56 17.00 23.17
C GLY A 429 16.65 17.73 22.36
N GLY A 430 16.85 17.31 21.12
CA GLY A 430 17.66 18.00 20.10
C GLY A 430 19.18 17.81 20.21
N SER A 431 19.66 16.91 21.06
CA SER A 431 21.09 16.72 21.29
C SER A 431 21.46 15.27 21.56
N LEU A 432 22.43 14.75 20.82
CA LEU A 432 23.07 13.45 21.07
C LEU A 432 23.89 13.40 22.37
N LYS A 433 23.99 14.48 23.13
CA LYS A 433 24.79 14.53 24.38
C LYS A 433 24.00 14.04 25.61
N THR A 434 23.10 13.08 25.45
CA THR A 434 22.38 12.45 26.57
C THR A 434 23.15 11.24 27.11
N GLU A 435 22.87 10.81 28.34
CA GLU A 435 23.53 9.61 28.90
C GLU A 435 23.23 8.34 28.09
N ILE A 436 22.01 8.18 27.57
CA ILE A 436 21.66 7.04 26.71
C ILE A 436 22.30 7.12 25.33
N SER A 437 22.38 8.31 24.73
CA SER A 437 23.04 8.51 23.44
C SER A 437 24.57 8.42 23.52
N LYS A 438 25.16 8.59 24.72
CA LYS A 438 26.58 8.33 24.99
C LYS A 438 26.88 6.85 25.30
N GLY A 439 25.85 6.07 25.63
CA GLY A 439 25.94 4.64 25.91
C GLY A 439 26.18 3.80 24.64
N GLN A 440 26.07 2.48 24.78
CA GLN A 440 26.04 1.57 23.64
C GLN A 440 24.65 1.62 22.98
N GLY A 441 24.58 1.67 21.65
CA GLY A 441 23.33 1.73 20.88
C GLY A 441 23.12 3.03 20.09
N GLN A 442 22.12 3.01 19.21
CA GLN A 442 21.83 4.08 18.25
C GLN A 442 20.63 4.93 18.68
N PHE A 443 20.78 5.74 19.73
CA PHE A 443 19.68 6.51 20.31
C PHE A 443 19.72 8.00 19.95
N TYR A 444 18.58 8.52 19.45
CA TYR A 444 18.35 9.96 19.29
C TYR A 444 17.14 10.40 20.14
N PRO A 445 17.24 11.40 21.01
CA PRO A 445 16.15 11.73 21.94
C PRO A 445 14.92 12.29 21.19
N PRO A 446 13.69 11.99 21.66
CA PRO A 446 12.48 12.66 21.20
C PRO A 446 12.65 14.19 21.25
N THR A 447 12.42 14.84 20.13
CA THR A 447 12.79 16.25 19.93
C THR A 447 11.61 17.07 19.44
N ILE A 448 11.41 18.26 19.99
CA ILE A 448 10.46 19.26 19.47
C ILE A 448 11.27 20.46 18.98
N LEU A 449 11.07 20.82 17.71
CA LEU A 449 11.58 22.02 17.08
C LEU A 449 10.45 22.99 16.75
N THR A 450 10.74 24.27 16.87
CA THR A 450 9.84 25.36 16.49
C THR A 450 10.59 26.41 15.68
N GLY A 451 9.85 27.15 14.85
CA GLY A 451 10.45 28.21 14.02
C GLY A 451 11.30 27.64 12.88
N VAL A 452 10.91 26.48 12.36
CA VAL A 452 11.49 25.90 11.14
C VAL A 452 10.99 26.69 9.92
N THR A 453 11.94 27.19 9.14
CA THR A 453 11.65 27.92 7.90
C THR A 453 12.00 27.12 6.66
N ARG A 454 11.56 27.59 5.48
CA ARG A 454 11.75 26.89 4.20
C ARG A 454 13.21 26.79 3.76
N GLU A 455 14.08 27.64 4.30
CA GLU A 455 15.52 27.67 4.03
C GLU A 455 16.31 26.63 4.83
N MET A 456 15.66 26.00 5.82
CA MET A 456 16.27 24.97 6.65
C MET A 456 16.19 23.62 5.96
N ARG A 457 17.26 22.83 6.07
CA ARG A 457 17.31 21.49 5.48
C ARG A 457 16.19 20.60 6.02
N ILE A 458 15.92 20.69 7.32
CA ILE A 458 14.88 19.90 7.98
C ILE A 458 13.45 20.17 7.48
N TRP A 459 13.21 21.28 6.78
CA TRP A 459 11.91 21.52 6.11
C TRP A 459 11.76 20.71 4.82
N ASN A 460 12.86 20.51 4.08
CA ASN A 460 12.88 19.95 2.73
C ASN A 460 13.37 18.50 2.67
N GLU A 461 14.15 18.05 3.66
CA GLU A 461 14.67 16.69 3.76
C GLU A 461 13.80 15.88 4.74
N GLU A 462 13.50 14.63 4.38
CA GLU A 462 12.89 13.65 5.29
C GLU A 462 13.86 13.38 6.46
N VAL A 463 13.38 13.51 7.69
CA VAL A 463 14.22 13.30 8.89
C VAL A 463 14.32 11.81 9.18
N PHE A 464 13.19 11.11 9.09
CA PHE A 464 13.05 9.69 9.41
C PHE A 464 13.65 9.39 10.80
N GLY A 465 13.20 10.17 11.78
CA GLY A 465 13.69 10.20 13.17
C GLY A 465 12.73 10.94 14.09
N PRO A 466 12.94 10.90 15.42
CA PRO A 466 11.93 11.31 16.40
C PRO A 466 11.95 12.83 16.61
N VAL A 467 11.62 13.60 15.56
CA VAL A 467 11.64 15.07 15.56
C VAL A 467 10.28 15.64 15.14
N MET A 468 9.60 16.31 16.07
CA MET A 468 8.39 17.08 15.82
C MET A 468 8.74 18.51 15.42
N CYS A 469 8.61 18.84 14.14
CA CYS A 469 8.71 20.22 13.66
C CYS A 469 7.32 20.88 13.76
N VAL A 470 7.17 21.89 14.63
CA VAL A 470 5.88 22.58 14.86
C VAL A 470 5.95 23.99 14.29
N GLU A 471 5.16 24.24 13.25
CA GLU A 471 5.12 25.53 12.54
C GLU A 471 3.74 26.17 12.56
N ARG A 472 3.71 27.48 12.36
CA ARG A 472 2.49 28.29 12.32
C ARG A 472 1.95 28.39 10.90
N PHE A 473 0.64 28.50 10.78
CA PHE A 473 -0.02 29.00 9.57
C PHE A 473 -1.17 29.93 9.95
N ALA A 474 -1.48 30.88 9.06
CA ALA A 474 -2.50 31.90 9.34
C ALA A 474 -3.91 31.47 8.91
N THR A 475 -4.03 30.95 7.68
CA THR A 475 -5.31 30.62 7.03
C THR A 475 -5.29 29.25 6.37
N ASP A 476 -6.46 28.70 6.06
CA ASP A 476 -6.57 27.42 5.34
C ASP A 476 -5.83 27.45 3.99
N ASP A 477 -5.86 28.60 3.30
CA ASP A 477 -5.14 28.80 2.04
C ASP A 477 -3.62 28.76 2.23
N ASP A 478 -3.12 29.39 3.31
CA ASP A 478 -1.71 29.35 3.68
C ASP A 478 -1.25 27.91 4.02
N ALA A 479 -2.04 27.16 4.79
CA ALA A 479 -1.76 25.75 5.09
C ALA A 479 -1.68 24.90 3.81
N VAL A 480 -2.64 25.06 2.89
CA VAL A 480 -2.63 24.36 1.59
C VAL A 480 -1.38 24.72 0.79
N ASN A 481 -0.99 25.99 0.75
CA ASN A 481 0.21 26.44 0.04
C ASN A 481 1.49 25.86 0.65
N LEU A 482 1.62 25.85 1.98
CA LEU A 482 2.75 25.27 2.71
C LEU A 482 2.91 23.77 2.48
N VAL A 483 1.79 23.03 2.41
CA VAL A 483 1.81 21.60 2.09
C VAL A 483 2.24 21.40 0.64
N ASN A 484 1.57 22.07 -0.30
CA ASN A 484 1.75 21.84 -1.73
C ASN A 484 3.12 22.29 -2.26
N SER A 485 3.78 23.24 -1.59
CA SER A 485 5.12 23.72 -1.98
C SER A 485 6.24 22.72 -1.69
N ASN A 486 6.05 21.78 -0.75
CA ASN A 486 7.09 20.80 -0.41
C ASN A 486 7.21 19.74 -1.52
N PRO A 487 8.40 19.30 -1.96
CA PRO A 487 8.55 18.33 -3.06
C PRO A 487 7.86 16.97 -2.84
N PHE A 488 7.70 16.55 -1.59
CA PHE A 488 7.03 15.30 -1.22
C PHE A 488 5.51 15.42 -1.27
N GLY A 489 4.83 14.27 -1.26
CA GLY A 489 3.38 14.17 -1.32
C GLY A 489 2.87 12.75 -1.06
N LEU A 490 3.29 12.12 0.04
CA LEU A 490 2.85 10.78 0.40
C LEU A 490 1.48 10.81 1.09
N GLY A 491 1.43 11.19 2.36
CA GLY A 491 0.21 11.32 3.15
C GLY A 491 0.00 12.73 3.67
N SER A 492 -1.14 12.93 4.34
CA SER A 492 -1.45 14.12 5.12
C SER A 492 -2.51 13.80 6.17
N ALA A 493 -2.55 14.59 7.24
CA ALA A 493 -3.62 14.55 8.24
C ALA A 493 -4.18 15.96 8.47
N ILE A 494 -5.50 16.07 8.61
CA ILE A 494 -6.17 17.35 8.83
C ILE A 494 -7.08 17.24 10.05
N PHE A 495 -6.86 18.09 11.04
CA PHE A 495 -7.64 18.17 12.27
C PHE A 495 -8.43 19.47 12.33
N SER A 496 -9.74 19.36 12.45
CA SER A 496 -10.69 20.47 12.61
C SER A 496 -11.97 19.99 13.29
N GLY A 497 -12.57 20.86 14.11
CA GLY A 497 -13.90 20.65 14.67
C GLY A 497 -14.98 20.54 13.57
N SER A 498 -14.78 21.24 12.45
CA SER A 498 -15.62 21.14 11.26
C SER A 498 -15.12 20.09 10.26
N LYS A 499 -15.83 18.96 10.16
CA LYS A 499 -15.56 17.92 9.15
C LYS A 499 -15.63 18.46 7.71
N ALA A 500 -16.51 19.43 7.45
CA ALA A 500 -16.65 20.04 6.14
C ALA A 500 -15.40 20.86 5.77
N ARG A 501 -14.87 21.64 6.72
CA ARG A 501 -13.62 22.39 6.56
C ARG A 501 -12.44 21.47 6.32
N ALA A 502 -12.28 20.42 7.14
CA ALA A 502 -11.21 19.44 6.97
C ALA A 502 -11.24 18.77 5.59
N LYS A 503 -12.42 18.39 5.10
CA LYS A 503 -12.60 17.85 3.74
C LYS A 503 -12.23 18.86 2.66
N ALA A 504 -12.63 20.13 2.82
CA ALA A 504 -12.31 21.19 1.87
C ALA A 504 -10.80 21.42 1.78
N ILE A 505 -10.09 21.46 2.91
CA ILE A 505 -8.62 21.54 2.96
C ILE A 505 -8.02 20.31 2.28
N ALA A 506 -8.41 19.10 2.70
CA ALA A 506 -7.87 17.84 2.17
C ALA A 506 -7.98 17.74 0.63
N SER A 507 -9.13 18.15 0.06
CA SER A 507 -9.37 18.11 -1.39
C SER A 507 -8.42 18.97 -2.22
N ARG A 508 -7.72 19.93 -1.58
CA ARG A 508 -6.79 20.86 -2.23
C ARG A 508 -5.32 20.46 -2.03
N LEU A 509 -5.05 19.44 -1.22
CA LEU A 509 -3.70 18.94 -0.96
C LEU A 509 -3.24 18.03 -2.11
N LYS A 510 -1.98 18.18 -2.53
CA LYS A 510 -1.32 17.35 -3.53
C LYS A 510 -0.55 16.22 -2.85
N THR A 511 -1.28 15.32 -2.21
CA THR A 511 -0.76 14.13 -1.51
C THR A 511 -1.46 12.88 -2.02
N GLY A 512 -0.81 11.72 -1.88
CA GLY A 512 -1.40 10.42 -2.25
C GLY A 512 -2.56 10.00 -1.36
N ALA A 513 -2.55 10.42 -0.09
CA ALA A 513 -3.59 10.15 0.88
C ALA A 513 -3.86 11.32 1.83
N SER A 514 -5.05 11.35 2.43
CA SER A 514 -5.43 12.29 3.50
C SER A 514 -6.31 11.62 4.55
N SER A 515 -5.90 11.71 5.82
CA SER A 515 -6.70 11.32 6.99
C SER A 515 -7.39 12.56 7.58
N ILE A 516 -8.66 12.43 7.95
CA ILE A 516 -9.45 13.51 8.54
C ILE A 516 -9.72 13.20 10.01
N ASN A 517 -9.27 14.09 10.90
CA ASN A 517 -9.30 13.93 12.36
C ASN A 517 -8.66 12.62 12.85
N ASP A 518 -7.66 12.13 12.11
CA ASP A 518 -6.93 10.91 12.40
C ASP A 518 -5.58 10.91 11.66
N PHE A 519 -4.77 9.89 11.86
CA PHE A 519 -3.44 9.71 11.28
C PHE A 519 -3.24 8.28 10.75
N ALA A 520 -2.63 8.15 9.57
CA ALA A 520 -2.28 6.87 8.93
C ALA A 520 -3.44 5.86 8.75
N THR A 521 -4.69 6.24 9.02
CA THR A 521 -5.87 5.38 8.84
C THR A 521 -6.07 4.94 7.41
N THR A 522 -5.64 5.75 6.44
CA THR A 522 -5.65 5.37 5.02
C THR A 522 -4.76 4.16 4.74
N TYR A 523 -3.73 3.90 5.55
CA TYR A 523 -2.92 2.69 5.46
C TYR A 523 -3.66 1.47 6.02
N LEU A 524 -4.39 1.62 7.13
CA LEU A 524 -5.16 0.50 7.71
C LEU A 524 -6.42 0.17 6.91
N CYS A 525 -7.01 1.14 6.21
CA CYS A 525 -8.10 0.92 5.27
C CYS A 525 -7.59 0.28 3.98
N GLN A 526 -7.31 -1.03 4.01
CA GLN A 526 -6.64 -1.77 2.92
C GLN A 526 -7.41 -1.89 1.60
N SER A 527 -8.66 -1.41 1.54
CA SER A 527 -9.41 -1.21 0.29
C SER A 527 -9.03 0.07 -0.45
N LEU A 528 -8.42 1.05 0.24
CA LEU A 528 -7.92 2.29 -0.38
C LEU A 528 -6.56 2.05 -1.06
N PRO A 529 -6.29 2.75 -2.17
CA PRO A 529 -4.96 2.77 -2.73
C PRO A 529 -3.99 3.42 -1.76
N PHE A 530 -2.80 2.86 -1.65
CA PHE A 530 -1.70 3.48 -0.93
C PHE A 530 -0.55 3.75 -1.89
N GLY A 531 -0.09 5.00 -1.88
CA GLY A 531 1.13 5.45 -2.51
C GLY A 531 1.20 6.94 -2.77
N GLY A 532 2.40 7.49 -2.88
CA GLY A 532 2.61 8.93 -3.01
C GLY A 532 2.35 9.54 -4.39
N VAL A 533 2.58 10.85 -4.46
CA VAL A 533 2.74 11.65 -5.69
C VAL A 533 4.01 12.49 -5.58
N LYS A 534 4.43 13.13 -6.69
CA LYS A 534 5.62 14.00 -6.75
C LYS A 534 6.89 13.20 -6.40
N GLU A 535 7.75 13.71 -5.52
CA GLU A 535 9.00 13.00 -5.14
C GLU A 535 8.77 11.80 -4.20
N SER A 536 7.54 11.64 -3.69
CA SER A 536 7.12 10.43 -2.94
C SER A 536 6.80 9.24 -3.84
N GLY A 537 6.95 9.39 -5.16
CA GLY A 537 6.84 8.31 -6.12
C GLY A 537 5.50 8.27 -6.87
N PHE A 538 5.16 7.09 -7.40
CA PHE A 538 4.02 6.89 -8.29
C PHE A 538 3.60 5.42 -8.37
N ASP A 539 2.44 5.19 -8.99
CA ASP A 539 1.67 3.94 -8.92
C ASP A 539 1.20 3.66 -7.47
N LYS A 540 0.57 2.51 -7.22
CA LYS A 540 0.01 2.12 -5.91
C LYS A 540 0.29 0.66 -5.63
N PHE A 541 0.54 0.31 -4.37
CA PHE A 541 0.61 -1.10 -3.91
C PHE A 541 -0.52 -1.49 -2.95
N GLY A 542 -1.22 -0.51 -2.36
CA GLY A 542 -2.43 -0.73 -1.54
C GLY A 542 -3.70 -0.83 -2.37
N GLY A 543 -4.79 -1.32 -1.77
CA GLY A 543 -6.12 -1.27 -2.38
C GLY A 543 -6.33 -2.19 -3.58
N VAL A 544 -7.47 -1.96 -4.24
CA VAL A 544 -7.84 -2.64 -5.50
C VAL A 544 -6.81 -2.34 -6.59
N GLU A 545 -6.31 -1.11 -6.62
CA GLU A 545 -5.29 -0.62 -7.56
C GLU A 545 -4.00 -1.41 -7.41
N GLY A 546 -3.49 -1.58 -6.18
CA GLY A 546 -2.27 -2.33 -5.93
C GLY A 546 -2.40 -3.83 -6.22
N LEU A 547 -3.55 -4.43 -5.90
CA LEU A 547 -3.81 -5.83 -6.24
C LEU A 547 -3.90 -6.04 -7.75
N ARG A 548 -4.60 -5.16 -8.47
CA ARG A 548 -4.64 -5.17 -9.94
C ARG A 548 -3.30 -4.80 -10.57
N GLY A 549 -2.48 -4.05 -9.85
CA GLY A 549 -1.11 -3.74 -10.20
C GLY A 549 -0.20 -4.99 -10.24
N MET A 550 -0.64 -6.11 -9.67
CA MET A 550 -0.01 -7.44 -9.82
C MET A 550 -0.51 -8.20 -11.06
N CYS A 551 -1.38 -7.59 -11.87
CA CYS A 551 -1.94 -8.16 -13.08
C CYS A 551 -1.62 -7.28 -14.29
N TYR A 552 -1.51 -7.89 -15.47
CA TYR A 552 -1.72 -7.15 -16.71
C TYR A 552 -3.21 -7.12 -17.04
N THR A 553 -3.64 -5.98 -17.57
CA THR A 553 -5.02 -5.74 -17.95
C THR A 553 -5.23 -6.17 -19.40
N LYS A 554 -6.21 -7.03 -19.66
CA LYS A 554 -6.53 -7.53 -21.00
C LYS A 554 -7.94 -7.10 -21.41
N ALA A 555 -8.04 -6.35 -22.51
CA ALA A 555 -9.32 -6.07 -23.14
C ALA A 555 -9.77 -7.30 -23.96
N VAL A 556 -11.00 -7.75 -23.75
CA VAL A 556 -11.62 -8.82 -24.53
C VAL A 556 -12.91 -8.30 -25.15
N CYS A 557 -13.01 -8.44 -26.48
CA CYS A 557 -14.19 -8.11 -27.26
C CYS A 557 -14.55 -9.30 -28.13
N GLU A 558 -15.74 -9.86 -27.93
CA GLU A 558 -16.20 -11.07 -28.61
C GLU A 558 -17.62 -10.89 -29.15
N ASP A 559 -18.01 -11.74 -30.09
CA ASP A 559 -19.39 -11.78 -30.55
C ASP A 559 -20.32 -12.21 -29.41
N ARG A 560 -21.38 -11.44 -29.18
CA ARG A 560 -22.29 -11.66 -28.04
C ARG A 560 -23.06 -12.97 -28.15
N LEU A 561 -23.27 -13.45 -29.37
CA LEU A 561 -24.03 -14.66 -29.68
C LEU A 561 -23.10 -15.67 -30.39
N PRO A 562 -23.13 -16.96 -30.00
CA PRO A 562 -22.18 -17.96 -30.49
C PRO A 562 -22.28 -18.27 -31.99
N PHE A 563 -23.43 -17.99 -32.62
CA PHE A 563 -23.66 -18.17 -34.06
C PHE A 563 -23.39 -16.90 -34.87
N LEU A 564 -23.16 -15.76 -34.21
CA LEU A 564 -22.79 -14.54 -34.91
C LEU A 564 -21.30 -14.59 -35.22
N VAL A 565 -20.96 -14.67 -36.49
CA VAL A 565 -19.58 -14.56 -36.96
C VAL A 565 -19.45 -13.24 -37.68
N THR A 566 -18.85 -12.25 -37.02
CA THR A 566 -18.65 -10.94 -37.64
C THR A 566 -17.66 -11.06 -38.80
N THR A 567 -18.11 -10.74 -40.01
CA THR A 567 -17.26 -10.61 -41.19
C THR A 567 -17.27 -9.18 -41.70
N VAL A 568 -16.20 -8.77 -42.39
CA VAL A 568 -16.19 -7.50 -43.11
C VAL A 568 -17.18 -7.63 -44.27
N PRO A 569 -18.20 -6.76 -44.41
CA PRO A 569 -19.13 -6.81 -45.54
C PRO A 569 -18.38 -6.82 -46.87
N PRO A 570 -18.81 -7.59 -47.90
CA PRO A 570 -18.12 -7.69 -49.19
C PRO A 570 -17.81 -6.35 -49.86
N GLU A 571 -18.61 -5.31 -49.58
CA GLU A 571 -18.43 -3.95 -50.07
C GLU A 571 -17.27 -3.20 -49.40
N LEU A 572 -16.81 -3.64 -48.23
CA LEU A 572 -15.67 -3.08 -47.49
C LEU A 572 -14.42 -3.96 -47.56
N GLN A 573 -14.50 -5.14 -48.19
CA GLN A 573 -13.36 -6.03 -48.35
C GLN A 573 -12.36 -5.48 -49.37
N TYR A 574 -11.10 -5.91 -49.26
CA TYR A 574 -10.07 -5.63 -50.26
C TYR A 574 -10.22 -6.55 -51.48
N PRO A 575 -9.97 -6.05 -52.71
CA PRO A 575 -9.64 -4.67 -53.06
C PRO A 575 -10.82 -3.70 -52.90
N ILE A 576 -10.53 -2.47 -52.46
CA ILE A 576 -11.54 -1.45 -52.14
C ILE A 576 -12.39 -1.11 -53.38
N LYS A 577 -13.72 -1.15 -53.23
CA LYS A 577 -14.67 -0.80 -54.29
C LYS A 577 -14.88 0.72 -54.35
N PRO A 578 -15.28 1.28 -55.52
CA PRO A 578 -15.47 2.74 -55.67
C PRO A 578 -16.48 3.38 -54.69
N HIS A 579 -17.40 2.61 -54.12
CA HIS A 579 -18.44 3.08 -53.19
C HIS A 579 -18.14 2.81 -51.72
N SER A 580 -17.09 2.03 -51.38
CA SER A 580 -16.79 1.62 -50.00
C SER A 580 -16.65 2.79 -49.05
N PHE A 581 -15.93 3.86 -49.47
CA PHE A 581 -15.77 5.07 -48.65
C PHE A 581 -17.10 5.76 -48.32
N ARG A 582 -17.98 5.92 -49.32
CA ARG A 582 -19.32 6.52 -49.11
C ARG A 582 -20.18 5.66 -48.19
N MET A 583 -20.02 4.34 -48.27
CA MET A 583 -20.71 3.41 -47.40
C MET A 583 -20.27 3.60 -45.94
N VAL A 584 -18.96 3.68 -45.69
CA VAL A 584 -18.42 3.99 -44.35
C VAL A 584 -18.92 5.35 -43.85
N CYS A 585 -18.92 6.41 -44.69
CA CYS A 585 -19.50 7.70 -44.31
C CYS A 585 -20.99 7.60 -43.93
N GLY A 586 -21.75 6.75 -44.61
CA GLY A 586 -23.15 6.45 -44.28
C GLY A 586 -23.28 5.77 -42.91
N ILE A 587 -22.49 4.73 -42.65
CA ILE A 587 -22.42 4.03 -41.35
C ILE A 587 -22.07 5.01 -40.23
N VAL A 588 -21.02 5.83 -40.41
CA VAL A 588 -20.58 6.81 -39.42
C VAL A 588 -21.70 7.81 -39.13
N HIS A 589 -22.34 8.37 -40.16
CA HIS A 589 -23.43 9.31 -39.97
C HIS A 589 -24.68 8.66 -39.33
N PHE A 590 -24.92 7.37 -39.57
CA PHE A 590 -26.03 6.65 -38.95
C PHE A 590 -25.84 6.45 -37.44
N PHE A 591 -24.64 6.06 -37.01
CA PHE A 591 -24.37 5.75 -35.59
C PHE A 591 -23.96 6.97 -34.75
N TYR A 592 -23.35 7.98 -35.38
CA TYR A 592 -22.76 9.12 -34.67
C TYR A 592 -23.38 10.47 -35.08
N GLY A 593 -24.46 10.46 -35.85
CA GLY A 593 -25.22 11.67 -36.16
C GLY A 593 -25.78 12.32 -34.90
N VAL A 594 -25.81 13.65 -34.87
CA VAL A 594 -26.39 14.38 -33.74
C VAL A 594 -27.90 14.42 -33.94
N GLY A 595 -28.61 13.62 -33.16
CA GLY A 595 -30.07 13.53 -33.18
C GLY A 595 -30.63 12.60 -34.26
N LEU A 596 -31.91 12.28 -34.13
CA LEU A 596 -32.58 11.28 -34.96
C LEU A 596 -32.57 11.63 -36.45
N TYR A 597 -32.74 12.91 -36.79
CA TYR A 597 -32.71 13.38 -38.18
C TYR A 597 -31.35 13.13 -38.86
N SER A 598 -30.26 13.40 -38.16
CA SER A 598 -28.90 13.15 -38.64
C SER A 598 -28.66 11.65 -38.85
N ASN A 599 -29.09 10.82 -37.88
CA ASN A 599 -28.99 9.36 -38.01
C ASN A 599 -29.79 8.84 -39.20
N LEU A 600 -31.03 9.30 -39.40
CA LEU A 600 -31.86 8.94 -40.55
C LEU A 600 -31.22 9.38 -41.88
N CYS A 601 -30.64 10.58 -41.94
CA CYS A 601 -29.85 11.02 -43.10
C CYS A 601 -28.66 10.10 -43.36
N GLY A 602 -27.98 9.63 -42.31
CA GLY A 602 -26.91 8.64 -42.38
C GLY A 602 -27.40 7.30 -42.95
N LEU A 603 -28.54 6.80 -42.49
CA LEU A 603 -29.17 5.59 -43.02
C LEU A 603 -29.49 5.74 -44.51
N CYS A 604 -30.07 6.87 -44.93
CA CYS A 604 -30.33 7.13 -46.34
C CYS A 604 -29.04 7.16 -47.18
N ARG A 605 -27.93 7.72 -46.64
CA ARG A 605 -26.62 7.72 -47.32
C ARG A 605 -26.03 6.31 -47.45
N LEU A 606 -26.16 5.49 -46.39
CA LEU A 606 -25.75 4.09 -46.39
C LEU A 606 -26.50 3.29 -47.46
N LEU A 607 -27.82 3.41 -47.51
CA LEU A 607 -28.66 2.75 -48.52
C LEU A 607 -28.30 3.19 -49.95
N LYS A 608 -28.06 4.49 -50.17
CA LYS A 608 -27.61 5.02 -51.47
C LYS A 608 -26.26 4.45 -51.91
N ALA A 609 -25.33 4.26 -50.97
CA ALA A 609 -24.01 3.70 -51.26
C ALA A 609 -24.07 2.21 -51.64
N LEU A 610 -25.04 1.46 -51.11
CA LEU A 610 -25.28 0.05 -51.43
C LEU A 610 -25.96 -0.14 -52.80
N VAL A 611 -26.89 0.75 -53.18
CA VAL A 611 -27.71 0.60 -54.40
C VAL A 611 -27.03 1.19 -55.66
N LEU A 612 -26.12 2.16 -55.53
CA LEU A 612 -25.49 2.84 -56.67
C LEU A 612 -23.97 2.54 -56.73
N PRO A 613 -23.55 1.43 -57.38
CA PRO A 613 -22.14 1.14 -57.59
C PRO A 613 -21.53 2.13 -58.60
N GLY A 614 -20.92 3.21 -58.08
CA GLY A 614 -19.80 3.90 -58.72
C GLY A 614 -20.09 4.80 -59.93
N GLY A 615 -20.70 5.96 -59.72
CA GLY A 615 -20.37 7.14 -60.54
C GLY A 615 -19.02 7.71 -60.08
N LYS A 616 -18.06 7.89 -61.01
CA LYS A 616 -16.72 8.46 -60.75
C LYS A 616 -16.83 9.67 -59.80
N PRO A 617 -15.96 9.82 -58.78
CA PRO A 617 -15.94 11.03 -57.98
C PRO A 617 -15.75 12.23 -58.93
N LYS A 618 -16.70 13.18 -58.92
CA LYS A 618 -16.50 14.45 -59.63
C LYS A 618 -15.23 15.06 -59.06
N ARG A 619 -14.21 15.26 -59.92
CA ARG A 619 -13.02 16.03 -59.57
C ARG A 619 -13.51 17.36 -59.00
N VAL A 620 -13.19 17.64 -57.75
CA VAL A 620 -13.27 19.01 -57.23
C VAL A 620 -12.29 19.81 -58.08
N PRO A 621 -12.73 20.83 -58.83
CA PRO A 621 -11.79 21.67 -59.57
C PRO A 621 -10.82 22.28 -58.55
N PRO A 622 -9.52 22.40 -58.87
CA PRO A 622 -8.59 23.09 -57.98
C PRO A 622 -9.18 24.47 -57.68
N SER A 623 -9.24 24.84 -56.40
CA SER A 623 -9.58 26.20 -56.01
C SER A 623 -8.66 27.12 -56.80
N LYS A 624 -9.23 27.96 -57.67
CA LYS A 624 -8.50 29.11 -58.19
C LYS A 624 -8.04 29.87 -56.96
N ARG A 625 -6.72 30.01 -56.83
CA ARG A 625 -6.09 30.91 -55.87
C ARG A 625 -6.74 32.28 -56.02
N ASP A 626 -7.10 32.88 -54.90
CA ASP A 626 -6.71 34.24 -54.54
C ASP A 626 -6.16 34.18 -53.11
#